data_AF-A0A6M0L6Q2-F1
#
_entry.id   AF-A0A6M0L6Q2-F1
#
_cell.length_a   1.000
_cell.length_b   1.000
_cell.length_c   1.000
_cell.angle_alpha   90.00
_cell.angle_beta   90.00
_cell.angle_gamma   90.00
#
_symmetry.space_group_name_H-M   'P 1'
#
loop_
_entity.id
_entity.type
_entity.pdbx_description
1 polymer ?
#
loop_
_entity_poly.entity_id
_entity_poly.type
_entity_poly.pdbx_seq_one_letter_code
_entity_poly.pdbx_strand_id
1 'polypeptide(L)' 'MSNITEILLQLKDKNITFDHVNISECDIRHKKSLVLYGKLTYTPDCCPNCHATIKKR' A
#
# COMPACT_ATOMS: atom_id res chain seq x y z
N MET A 1 11.96 1.56 -15.01
CA MET A 1 11.71 0.13 -14.70
C MET A 1 10.20 -0.07 -14.70
N SER A 2 9.72 -1.14 -15.29
CA SER A 2 8.32 -1.35 -15.69
C SER A 2 7.34 -1.39 -14.50
N ASN A 3 6.18 -0.73 -14.64
CA ASN A 3 5.03 -0.67 -13.70
C ASN A 3 4.32 -2.03 -13.47
N ILE A 4 5.05 -3.15 -13.51
CA ILE A 4 4.49 -4.51 -13.31
C ILE A 4 3.68 -4.60 -12.02
N THR A 5 4.12 -3.91 -10.97
CA THR A 5 3.44 -3.88 -9.66
C THR A 5 2.05 -3.24 -9.72
N GLU A 6 1.93 -2.11 -10.42
CA GLU A 6 0.64 -1.42 -10.61
C GLU A 6 -0.30 -2.21 -11.53
N ILE A 7 0.26 -2.87 -12.55
CA ILE A 7 -0.50 -3.70 -13.50
C ILE A 7 -1.03 -4.97 -12.82
N LEU A 8 -0.20 -5.64 -12.01
CA LEU A 8 -0.59 -6.86 -11.28
C LEU A 8 -1.66 -6.59 -10.23
N LEU A 9 -1.50 -5.51 -9.46
CA LEU A 9 -2.43 -5.20 -8.37
C LEU A 9 -3.66 -4.40 -8.82
N GLN A 10 -3.63 -3.82 -10.03
CA GLN A 10 -4.66 -2.92 -10.56
C GLN A 10 -5.00 -1.74 -9.63
N LEU A 11 -4.08 -1.37 -8.74
CA LEU A 11 -4.24 -0.26 -7.82
C LEU A 11 -3.93 1.04 -8.56
N LYS A 12 -4.95 1.88 -8.77
CA LYS A 12 -4.87 3.18 -9.44
C LYS A 12 -4.88 4.37 -8.48
N ASP A 13 -4.72 4.13 -7.18
CA ASP A 13 -4.74 5.18 -6.18
C ASP A 13 -3.43 5.97 -6.22
N LYS A 14 -3.54 7.25 -6.60
CA LYS A 14 -2.41 8.20 -6.67
C LYS A 14 -1.71 8.43 -5.32
N ASN A 15 -2.34 8.05 -4.21
CA ASN A 15 -1.78 8.20 -2.88
C ASN A 15 -0.99 6.96 -2.43
N ILE A 16 -0.96 5.89 -3.21
CA ILE A 16 -0.16 4.69 -2.91
C ILE A 16 1.13 4.78 -3.74
N THR A 17 2.27 4.74 -3.07
CA THR A 17 3.57 4.59 -3.73
C THR A 17 4.20 3.27 -3.32
N PHE A 18 4.64 2.48 -4.31
CA PHE A 18 5.32 1.21 -4.05
C PHE A 18 6.82 1.43 -3.89
N ASP A 19 7.40 0.73 -2.91
CA ASP A 19 8.84 0.61 -2.79
C ASP A 19 9.30 -0.55 -3.69
N HIS A 20 9.86 -0.19 -4.85
CA HIS A 20 10.33 -1.16 -5.83
C HIS A 20 11.66 -1.82 -5.45
N VAL A 21 12.31 -1.38 -4.38
CA VAL A 21 13.56 -1.98 -3.87
C VAL A 21 13.24 -3.10 -2.88
N ASN A 22 12.16 -2.95 -2.12
CA ASN A 22 11.74 -3.91 -1.11
C ASN A 22 10.67 -4.85 -1.66
N ILE A 23 11.08 -5.84 -2.46
CA ILE A 23 10.20 -6.92 -2.93
C ILE A 23 10.73 -8.25 -2.37
N SER A 24 9.85 -9.03 -1.75
CA SER A 24 10.24 -10.30 -1.09
C SER A 24 9.30 -11.43 -1.49
N GLU A 25 9.88 -12.59 -1.82
CA GLU A 25 9.13 -13.83 -1.89
C GLU A 25 9.08 -14.48 -0.50
N CYS A 26 7.91 -14.96 -0.09
CA CYS A 26 7.74 -15.70 1.16
C CYS A 26 6.59 -16.71 1.08
N ASP A 27 6.55 -17.64 2.01
CA ASP A 27 5.47 -18.62 2.11
C ASP A 27 4.42 -18.14 3.12
N ILE A 28 3.21 -17.86 2.62
CA ILE A 28 2.07 -17.46 3.44
C ILE A 28 1.01 -18.55 3.32
N ARG A 29 0.77 -19.28 4.42
CA ARG A 29 -0.21 -20.38 4.49
C ARG A 29 0.02 -21.48 3.42
N HIS A 30 1.26 -21.95 3.29
CA HIS A 30 1.67 -22.97 2.31
C HIS A 30 1.53 -22.56 0.85
N LYS A 31 1.58 -21.24 0.60
CA LYS A 31 1.51 -20.65 -0.73
C LYS A 31 2.66 -19.67 -0.91
N LYS A 32 3.47 -19.92 -1.93
CA LYS A 32 4.47 -18.95 -2.39
C LYS A 32 3.77 -17.67 -2.79
N SER A 33 4.19 -16.58 -2.16
CA SER A 33 3.58 -15.27 -2.25
C SER A 33 4.65 -14.23 -2.50
N LEU A 34 4.34 -13.27 -3.38
CA LEU A 34 5.15 -12.08 -3.60
C LEU A 34 4.62 -10.97 -2.69
N VAL A 35 5.47 -10.47 -1.79
CA VAL A 35 5.16 -9.36 -0.89
C VAL A 35 5.81 -8.10 -1.41
N LEU A 36 4.96 -7.08 -1.54
CA LEU A 36 5.29 -5.77 -2.07
C LEU A 36 5.07 -4.76 -0.94
N TYR A 37 6.04 -3.88 -0.76
CA TYR A 37 5.96 -2.84 0.26
C TYR A 37 5.48 -1.55 -0.40
N GLY A 38 4.52 -0.88 0.23
CA GLY A 38 3.96 0.36 -0.27
C GLY A 38 3.63 1.32 0.86
N LYS A 39 3.68 2.61 0.56
CA LYS A 39 3.33 3.69 1.48
C LYS A 39 2.05 4.36 0.99
N LEU A 40 1.09 4.52 1.90
CA LEU A 40 -0.09 5.36 1.68
C LEU A 40 0.21 6.78 2.17
N THR A 41 0.08 7.77 1.30
CA THR A 41 0.29 9.19 1.62
C THR A 41 -1.01 9.90 1.99
N TYR A 42 -2.16 9.33 1.64
CA TYR A 42 -3.46 9.89 2.00
C TYR A 42 -3.65 9.82 3.52
N THR A 43 -3.77 10.98 4.15
CA THR A 43 -4.11 11.11 5.56
C THR A 43 -5.23 12.14 5.68
N PRO A 44 -6.48 11.70 5.86
CA PRO A 44 -7.59 12.64 6.03
C PRO A 44 -7.49 13.35 7.39
N ASP A 45 -7.92 14.61 7.44
CA ASP A 45 -7.93 15.38 8.69
C ASP A 45 -8.90 14.80 9.74
N CYS A 46 -9.98 14.20 9.27
CA CYS A 46 -10.96 13.50 10.08
C CYS A 46 -11.43 12.22 9.37
N CYS A 47 -11.80 11.19 10.15
CA CYS A 47 -12.37 9.98 9.60
C CYS A 47 -13.70 10.30 8.88
N PRO A 48 -13.88 9.97 7.59
CA PRO A 48 -15.10 10.30 6.85
C PRO A 48 -16.34 9.55 7.37
N ASN A 49 -16.17 8.46 8.14
CA ASN A 49 -17.27 7.70 8.70
C ASN A 49 -17.73 8.21 10.08
N CYS A 50 -16.78 8.54 10.97
CA CYS A 50 -17.10 8.89 12.37
C CYS A 50 -16.63 10.29 12.79
N HIS A 51 -16.02 11.05 11.89
CA HIS A 51 -15.52 12.42 12.09
C HIS A 51 -14.46 12.57 13.19
N ALA A 52 -13.92 11.46 13.71
CA ALA A 52 -12.81 11.49 14.65
C ALA A 52 -11.56 12.10 13.98
N THR A 53 -11.00 13.12 14.59
CA THR A 53 -9.75 13.77 14.15
C THR A 53 -8.54 13.06 14.72
N ILE A 54 -7.49 12.88 13.91
CA ILE A 54 -6.19 12.42 14.41
C ILE A 54 -5.58 13.56 15.23
N LYS A 55 -5.53 13.42 16.57
CA LYS A 55 -4.78 14.35 17.42
C LYS A 55 -3.30 14.22 17.10
N LYS A 56 -2.75 15.16 16.32
CA LYS A 56 -1.30 15.34 16.18
C LYS A 56 -0.77 15.76 17.55
N ARG A 57 -0.05 14.85 18.22
CA ARG A 57 0.73 15.14 19.43
C ARG A 57 2.04 15.81 19.04
#